data_AF-A0A940L5A2-F1
#
_entry.id   AF-A0A940L5A2-F1
#
_cell.length_a   1.000
_cell.length_b   1.000
_cell.length_c   1.000
_cell.angle_alpha   90.00
_cell.angle_beta   90.00
_cell.angle_gamma   90.00
#
_symmetry.space_group_name_H-M   'P 1'
#
loop_
_entity.id
_entity.type
_entity.pdbx_description
1 polymer ?
#
loop_
_entity_poly.entity_id
_entity_poly.type
_entity_poly.pdbx_seq_one_letter_code
_entity_poly.pdbx_strand_id
1 'polypeptide(L)'
;RTPQKIEKEYQLTRAEAQKFLFQLDRLNLIELHPRDKVKFKRQGFLRFRRDGPVGRAMFEQTKTNYLAYDFKPEDFIRFTLLKVSPTTLAKYKGKLEKLMMEMQEESRFDTEHGAQTIDAGVLLAFRPWQYSYMGAIKKKE
;
A
#
# COMPACT_ATOMS: atom_id res chain seq x y z
N ARG A 1 -5.26 17.40 -11.45
CA ARG A 1 -3.94 18.07 -11.53
C ARG A 1 -3.65 18.36 -13.00
N THR A 2 -2.95 19.44 -13.36
CA THR A 2 -2.60 19.75 -14.75
C THR A 2 -1.34 18.97 -15.18
N PRO A 3 -1.23 18.53 -16.45
CA PRO A 3 -0.10 17.72 -16.94
C PRO A 3 1.26 18.40 -16.81
N GLN A 4 1.33 19.74 -16.95
CA GLN A 4 2.56 20.51 -16.73
C GLN A 4 3.14 20.34 -15.32
N LYS A 5 2.28 20.07 -14.32
CA LYS A 5 2.73 19.76 -12.96
C LYS A 5 3.35 18.37 -12.87
N ILE A 6 2.84 17.40 -13.64
CA ILE A 6 3.36 16.02 -13.69
C ILE A 6 4.74 15.99 -14.35
N GLU A 7 4.93 16.74 -15.45
CA GLU A 7 6.22 16.86 -16.15
C GLU A 7 7.32 17.35 -15.20
N LYS A 8 7.02 18.37 -14.37
CA LYS A 8 7.97 18.94 -13.43
C LYS A 8 8.23 18.05 -12.19
N GLU A 9 7.19 17.40 -11.67
CA GLU A 9 7.27 16.56 -10.46
C GLU A 9 8.02 15.24 -10.73
N TYR A 10 7.82 14.65 -11.92
CA TYR A 10 8.40 13.36 -12.30
C TYR A 10 9.59 13.48 -13.27
N GLN A 11 10.03 14.71 -13.60
CA GLN A 11 11.13 14.99 -14.53
C GLN A 11 10.95 14.32 -15.90
N LEU A 12 9.72 14.34 -16.41
CA LEU A 12 9.35 13.71 -17.68
C LEU A 12 9.28 14.76 -18.80
N THR A 13 9.70 14.37 -20.01
CA THR A 13 9.43 15.18 -21.20
C THR A 13 7.95 15.14 -21.55
N ARG A 14 7.48 16.15 -22.31
CA ARG A 14 6.08 16.23 -22.76
C ARG A 14 5.64 14.96 -23.53
N ALA A 15 6.52 14.43 -24.38
CA ALA A 15 6.24 13.23 -25.15
C ALA A 15 6.10 11.98 -24.26
N GLU A 16 6.93 11.85 -23.23
CA GLU A 16 6.85 10.76 -22.25
C GLU A 16 5.60 10.88 -21.39
N ALA A 17 5.30 12.08 -20.89
CA ALA A 17 4.07 12.34 -20.13
C ALA A 17 2.83 12.00 -20.96
N GLN A 18 2.76 12.41 -22.23
CA GLN A 18 1.65 12.04 -23.13
C GLN A 18 1.59 10.53 -23.36
N LYS A 19 2.73 9.86 -23.61
CA LYS A 19 2.77 8.40 -23.77
C LYS A 19 2.20 7.68 -22.55
N PHE A 20 2.57 8.08 -21.34
CA PHE A 20 2.03 7.48 -20.11
C PHE A 20 0.54 7.78 -19.92
N LEU A 21 0.09 9.00 -20.23
CA LEU A 21 -1.33 9.35 -20.17
C LEU A 21 -2.15 8.50 -21.16
N PHE A 22 -1.68 8.29 -22.39
CA PHE A 22 -2.34 7.39 -23.33
C PHE A 22 -2.36 5.93 -22.85
N GLN A 23 -1.29 5.46 -22.21
CA GLN A 23 -1.26 4.13 -21.62
C GLN A 23 -2.27 4.00 -20.48
N LEU A 24 -2.38 5.00 -19.59
CA LEU A 24 -3.34 5.02 -18.49
C LEU A 24 -4.80 5.09 -19.00
N ASP A 25 -5.05 5.83 -20.08
CA ASP A 25 -6.36 5.91 -20.73
C ASP A 25 -6.74 4.56 -21.38
N ARG A 26 -5.80 3.90 -22.07
CA ARG A 26 -5.98 2.53 -22.58
C ARG A 26 -6.25 1.50 -21.50
N LEU A 27 -5.70 1.70 -20.30
CA LEU A 27 -5.95 0.86 -19.12
C LEU A 27 -7.28 1.21 -18.41
N ASN A 28 -8.08 2.13 -18.95
CA ASN A 28 -9.34 2.60 -18.38
C ASN A 28 -9.20 3.20 -16.95
N LEU A 29 -8.02 3.75 -16.62
CA LEU A 29 -7.76 4.36 -15.31
C LEU A 29 -8.12 5.85 -15.28
N ILE A 30 -7.99 6.51 -16.43
CA ILE A 30 -8.32 7.93 -16.64
C ILE A 30 -9.18 8.10 -17.90
N GLU A 31 -9.78 9.28 -18.04
CA GLU A 31 -10.31 9.83 -19.28
C GLU A 31 -9.41 10.98 -19.69
N LEU A 32 -8.81 10.84 -20.87
CA LEU A 32 -8.06 11.90 -21.51
C LEU A 32 -8.99 12.77 -22.38
N HIS A 33 -9.17 14.03 -22.01
CA HIS A 33 -9.93 15.02 -22.76
C HIS A 33 -9.01 15.96 -23.56
N PRO A 34 -9.52 16.63 -24.60
CA PRO A 34 -8.79 17.64 -25.36
C PRO A 34 -8.17 18.73 -24.47
N ARG A 35 -7.01 19.26 -24.88
CA ARG A 35 -6.17 20.21 -24.12
C ARG A 35 -5.56 19.62 -22.84
N ASP A 36 -5.18 18.34 -22.90
CA ASP A 36 -4.51 17.60 -21.83
C ASP A 36 -5.29 17.62 -20.49
N LYS A 37 -6.64 17.64 -20.58
CA LYS A 37 -7.49 17.56 -19.38
C LYS A 37 -7.63 16.10 -18.97
N VAL A 38 -7.16 15.74 -17.78
CA VAL A 38 -7.23 14.37 -17.26
C VAL A 38 -8.33 14.29 -16.19
N LYS A 39 -9.26 13.35 -16.36
CA LYS A 39 -10.26 13.01 -15.34
C LYS A 39 -10.03 11.57 -14.88
N PHE A 40 -9.89 11.33 -13.58
CA PHE A 40 -9.79 9.96 -13.07
C PHE A 40 -11.16 9.27 -13.19
N LYS A 41 -11.21 8.08 -13.81
CA LYS A 41 -12.47 7.31 -13.95
C LYS A 41 -12.98 6.77 -12.61
N ARG A 42 -12.10 6.62 -11.62
CA ARG A 42 -12.48 6.27 -10.25
C ARG A 42 -11.96 7.34 -9.29
N GLN A 43 -12.86 8.08 -8.65
CA GLN A 43 -12.55 8.84 -7.45
C GLN A 43 -12.41 7.84 -6.29
N GLY A 44 -11.20 7.32 -6.15
CA GLY A 44 -10.87 6.37 -5.10
C GLY A 44 -9.48 5.81 -5.33
N PHE A 45 -8.80 5.44 -4.25
CA PHE A 45 -7.49 4.78 -4.30
C PHE A 45 -7.54 3.65 -5.34
N LEU A 46 -6.60 3.68 -6.29
CA LEU A 46 -6.38 2.61 -7.25
C LEU A 46 -6.10 1.32 -6.47
N ARG A 47 -7.15 0.54 -6.17
CA ARG A 47 -7.03 -0.72 -5.46
C ARG A 47 -6.59 -1.77 -6.48
N PHE A 48 -5.27 -1.95 -6.61
CA PHE A 48 -4.75 -3.13 -7.28
C PHE A 48 -5.34 -4.37 -6.60
N ARG A 49 -5.95 -5.24 -7.39
CA ARG A 49 -6.37 -6.56 -6.94
C ARG A 49 -5.16 -7.29 -6.35
N ARG A 50 -5.16 -7.53 -5.03
CA ARG A 50 -4.06 -8.22 -4.32
C ARG A 50 -3.73 -9.58 -4.95
N ASP A 51 -4.72 -10.22 -5.58
CA ASP A 51 -4.62 -11.53 -6.20
C ASP A 51 -4.13 -11.52 -7.66
N GLY A 52 -4.07 -10.36 -8.32
CA GLY A 52 -3.57 -10.22 -9.70
C GLY A 52 -2.04 -10.10 -9.80
N PRO A 53 -1.42 -10.40 -10.96
CA PRO A 53 0.04 -10.41 -11.11
C PRO A 53 0.70 -9.06 -10.82
N VAL A 54 0.10 -7.97 -11.28
CA VAL A 54 0.56 -6.60 -10.99
C VAL A 54 0.42 -6.27 -9.51
N GLY A 55 -0.70 -6.63 -8.89
CA GLY A 55 -0.95 -6.38 -7.47
C GLY A 55 0.01 -7.15 -6.58
N ARG A 56 0.35 -8.40 -6.93
CA ARG A 56 1.36 -9.20 -6.21
C ARG A 56 2.75 -8.59 -6.32
N ALA A 57 3.20 -8.27 -7.53
CA ALA A 57 4.52 -7.68 -7.74
C ALA A 57 4.68 -6.35 -7.00
N MET A 58 3.68 -5.47 -7.11
CA MET A 58 3.65 -4.19 -6.42
C MET A 58 3.62 -4.38 -4.90
N PHE A 59 2.78 -5.30 -4.40
CA PHE A 59 2.71 -5.56 -2.96
C PHE A 59 4.01 -6.11 -2.39
N GLU A 60 4.67 -7.04 -3.09
CA GLU A 60 5.97 -7.57 -2.67
C GLU A 60 7.06 -6.50 -2.66
N GLN A 61 7.10 -5.65 -3.69
CA GLN A 61 8.05 -4.53 -3.75
C GLN A 61 7.79 -3.52 -2.64
N THR A 62 6.55 -3.07 -2.46
CA THR A 62 6.17 -2.14 -1.39
C THR A 62 6.49 -2.70 -0.01
N LYS A 63 6.16 -3.98 0.25
CA LYS A 63 6.49 -4.64 1.51
C LYS A 63 7.99 -4.69 1.76
N THR A 64 8.77 -5.02 0.74
CA THR A 64 10.24 -5.08 0.83
C THR A 64 10.82 -3.71 1.14
N ASN A 65 10.41 -2.68 0.39
CA ASN A 65 10.87 -1.31 0.60
C ASN A 65 10.46 -0.76 1.97
N TYR A 66 9.23 -1.04 2.41
CA TYR A 66 8.73 -0.59 3.71
C TYR A 66 9.52 -1.22 4.87
N LEU A 67 9.84 -2.51 4.77
CA LEU A 67 10.63 -3.20 5.80
C LEU A 67 12.14 -2.92 5.72
N ALA A 68 12.63 -2.42 4.58
CA ALA A 68 14.01 -1.97 4.41
C ALA A 68 14.25 -0.54 4.91
N TYR A 69 13.20 0.17 5.31
CA TYR A 69 13.31 1.49 5.94
C TYR A 69 14.07 1.39 7.27
N ASP A 70 14.95 2.38 7.50
CA ASP A 70 15.70 2.49 8.75
C ASP A 70 14.81 3.11 9.83
N PHE A 71 14.08 2.25 10.55
CA PHE A 71 13.16 2.66 11.61
C PHE A 71 13.90 3.39 12.72
N LYS A 72 13.47 4.62 12.99
CA LYS A 72 14.01 5.51 14.01
C LYS A 72 13.32 5.29 15.36
N PRO A 73 13.89 5.78 16.48
CA PRO A 73 13.29 5.63 17.81
C PRO A 73 11.86 6.17 17.95
N GLU A 74 11.50 7.21 17.18
CA GLU A 74 10.16 7.79 17.13
C GLU A 74 9.14 6.95 16.33
N ASP A 75 9.61 6.02 15.49
CA ASP A 75 8.75 5.19 14.67
C ASP A 75 8.10 4.07 15.49
N PHE A 76 6.85 3.72 15.15
CA PHE A 76 6.13 2.66 15.85
C PHE A 76 6.27 1.31 15.12
N ILE A 77 7.15 0.44 15.64
CA ILE A 77 7.31 -0.95 15.17
C ILE A 77 7.22 -1.94 16.33
N ARG A 78 6.45 -3.02 16.16
CA ARG A 78 6.33 -4.12 17.14
C ARG A 78 6.38 -5.46 16.43
N PHE A 79 7.33 -6.31 16.84
CA PHE A 79 7.43 -7.70 16.42
C PHE A 79 7.41 -8.60 17.66
N THR A 80 6.51 -9.58 17.68
CA THR A 80 6.38 -10.50 18.82
C THR A 80 5.97 -11.89 18.35
N LEU A 81 6.37 -12.90 19.12
CA LEU A 81 6.02 -14.30 18.89
C LEU A 81 4.98 -14.72 19.92
N LEU A 82 3.84 -15.22 19.46
CA LEU A 82 2.74 -15.67 20.30
C LEU A 82 2.37 -17.12 19.94
N LYS A 83 2.03 -17.91 20.95
CA LYS A 83 1.38 -19.21 20.77
C LYS A 83 -0.12 -19.00 20.94
N VAL A 84 -0.87 -19.16 19.85
CA VAL A 84 -2.31 -18.94 19.81
C VAL A 84 -3.01 -20.05 19.03
N SER A 85 -4.28 -20.31 19.33
CA SER A 85 -5.08 -21.24 18.53
C SER A 85 -5.43 -20.63 17.16
N PRO A 86 -5.84 -21.45 16.17
CA PRO A 86 -6.37 -20.95 14.90
C PRO A 86 -7.58 -20.01 15.07
N THR A 87 -8.44 -20.27 16.06
CA THR A 87 -9.61 -19.43 16.35
C THR A 87 -9.19 -18.06 16.88
N THR A 88 -8.19 -17.99 17.76
CA THR A 88 -7.61 -16.74 18.22
C THR A 88 -6.96 -15.98 17.07
N LEU A 89 -6.18 -16.66 16.21
CA LEU A 89 -5.59 -16.05 15.02
C LEU A 89 -6.65 -15.40 14.13
N ALA A 90 -7.75 -16.11 13.82
CA ALA A 90 -8.83 -15.58 12.99
C ALA A 90 -9.52 -14.36 13.64
N LYS A 91 -9.79 -14.44 14.95
CA LYS A 91 -10.36 -13.33 15.72
C LYS A 91 -9.51 -12.06 15.62
N TYR A 92 -8.19 -12.17 15.79
CA TYR A 92 -7.30 -11.00 15.72
C TYR A 92 -7.08 -10.51 14.30
N LYS A 93 -7.10 -11.37 13.28
CA LYS A 93 -7.13 -10.92 11.88
C LYS A 93 -8.33 -10.00 11.62
N GLY A 94 -9.52 -10.40 12.06
CA GLY A 94 -10.72 -9.55 11.94
C GLY A 94 -10.59 -8.22 12.71
N LYS A 95 -9.91 -8.20 13.86
CA LYS A 95 -9.62 -6.95 14.59
C LYS A 95 -8.67 -6.03 13.82
N LEU A 96 -7.62 -6.59 13.21
CA LEU A 96 -6.69 -5.81 12.39
C LEU A 96 -7.37 -5.24 11.14
N GLU A 97 -8.30 -5.98 10.54
CA GLU A 97 -9.10 -5.49 9.42
C GLU A 97 -10.00 -4.32 9.83
N LYS A 98 -10.66 -4.41 10.99
CA LYS A 98 -11.48 -3.31 11.54
C LYS A 98 -10.63 -2.07 11.81
N LEU A 99 -9.48 -2.22 12.48
CA LEU A 99 -8.55 -1.13 12.72
C LEU A 99 -8.10 -0.46 11.41
N MET A 100 -7.81 -1.26 10.38
CA MET A 100 -7.44 -0.71 9.07
C MET A 100 -8.57 0.11 8.43
N MET A 101 -9.83 -0.30 8.61
CA MET A 101 -10.99 0.47 8.13
C MET A 101 -11.12 1.79 8.89
N GLU A 102 -11.01 1.77 10.22
CA GLU A 102 -11.05 2.96 11.07
C GLU A 102 -9.97 3.98 10.64
N MET A 103 -8.71 3.55 10.47
CA MET A 103 -7.63 4.43 10.01
C MET A 103 -7.88 5.02 8.61
N GLN A 104 -8.53 4.28 7.71
CA GLN A 104 -8.88 4.78 6.37
C GLN A 104 -9.99 5.84 6.43
N GLU A 105 -10.97 5.65 7.31
CA GLU A 105 -12.05 6.60 7.53
C GLU A 105 -11.51 7.91 8.13
N GLU A 106 -10.66 7.82 9.16
CA GLU A 106 -10.00 8.98 9.78
C GLU A 106 -9.11 9.73 8.78
N SER A 107 -8.26 9.02 8.03
CA SER A 107 -7.40 9.64 7.00
C SER A 107 -8.23 10.37 5.93
N ARG A 108 -9.37 9.81 5.54
CA ARG A 108 -10.30 10.44 4.60
C ARG A 108 -10.93 11.68 5.22
N PHE A 109 -11.37 11.59 6.47
CA PHE A 109 -11.94 12.71 7.20
C PHE A 109 -10.97 13.89 7.29
N ASP A 110 -9.72 13.65 7.70
CA ASP A 110 -8.68 14.68 7.78
C ASP A 110 -8.44 15.38 6.43
N THR A 111 -8.39 14.58 5.37
CA THR A 111 -8.20 15.08 4.00
C THR A 111 -9.39 15.94 3.54
N GLU A 112 -10.62 15.51 3.84
CA GLU A 112 -11.85 16.22 3.46
C GLU A 112 -12.02 17.54 4.23
N HIS A 113 -11.51 17.63 5.46
CA HIS A 113 -11.64 18.80 6.32
C HIS A 113 -10.43 19.75 6.28
N GLY A 114 -9.45 19.47 5.42
CA GLY A 114 -8.27 20.33 5.24
C GLY A 114 -7.36 20.38 6.46
N ALA A 115 -7.34 19.31 7.27
CA ALA A 115 -6.41 19.20 8.38
C ALA A 115 -4.96 19.18 7.86
N GLN A 116 -4.02 19.56 8.72
CA GLN A 116 -2.60 19.35 8.43
C GLN A 116 -2.31 17.85 8.54
N THR A 117 -1.96 17.23 7.41
CA THR A 117 -1.68 15.79 7.33
C THR A 117 -0.19 15.51 7.14
N ILE A 118 0.21 14.31 7.54
CA ILE A 118 1.50 13.71 7.20
C ILE A 118 1.26 12.40 6.45
N ASP A 119 2.14 12.08 5.51
CA ASP A 119 2.08 10.80 4.81
C ASP A 119 2.55 9.68 5.74
N ALA A 120 1.64 8.77 6.11
CA ALA A 120 1.93 7.62 6.96
C ALA A 120 1.66 6.32 6.22
N GLY A 121 2.64 5.40 6.25
CA GLY A 121 2.45 4.03 5.77
C GLY A 121 2.09 3.10 6.93
N VAL A 122 1.25 2.09 6.67
CA VAL A 122 0.81 1.12 7.68
C VAL A 122 0.93 -0.30 7.12
N LEU A 123 1.66 -1.15 7.85
CA LEU A 123 1.78 -2.58 7.57
C LEU A 123 1.29 -3.40 8.78
N LEU A 124 0.13 -4.03 8.65
CA LEU A 124 -0.41 -4.95 9.66
C LEU A 124 -0.27 -6.39 9.18
N ALA A 125 0.27 -7.26 10.04
CA ALA A 125 0.42 -8.67 9.74
C ALA A 125 0.18 -9.55 10.98
N PHE A 126 -0.65 -10.58 10.83
CA PHE A 126 -0.76 -11.66 11.81
C PHE A 126 -0.89 -12.99 11.07
N ARG A 127 0.19 -13.77 11.11
CA ARG A 127 0.29 -15.05 10.42
C ARG A 127 0.96 -16.08 11.31
N PRO A 128 0.75 -17.38 11.04
CA PRO A 128 1.63 -18.41 11.58
C PRO A 128 3.08 -18.12 11.18
N TRP A 129 3.97 -18.22 12.16
CA TRP A 129 5.41 -18.10 11.98
C TRP A 129 6.09 -19.27 12.69
N GLN A 130 6.89 -20.03 11.94
CA GLN A 130 7.81 -21.01 12.50
C GLN A 130 9.20 -20.44 12.35
N TYR A 131 9.91 -20.26 13.46
CA TYR A 131 11.30 -19.84 13.42
C TYR A 131 12.12 -20.97 12.78
N SER A 132 12.73 -20.71 11.61
CA SER A 132 13.40 -21.72 10.79
C SER A 132 14.61 -22.38 11.48
N TYR A 133 15.13 -21.80 12.56
CA TYR A 133 16.24 -22.38 13.32
C TYR A 133 15.85 -23.61 14.17
N MET A 134 14.58 -23.79 14.53
CA MET A 134 14.14 -24.96 15.32
C MET A 134 13.89 -26.22 14.48
N GLY A 135 13.90 -26.12 13.14
CA GLY A 135 13.84 -27.29 12.26
C GLY A 135 15.10 -28.16 12.35
N ALA A 136 16.25 -27.54 12.66
CA ALA A 136 17.54 -28.22 12.77
C ALA A 136 17.73 -28.98 14.11
N ILE A 137 16.93 -28.68 15.14
CA ILE A 137 17.07 -29.27 16.48
C ILE A 137 16.14 -30.49 16.68
N LYS A 138 15.20 -30.75 15.76
CA LYS A 138 14.26 -31.88 15.85
C LYS A 138 14.79 -33.23 15.33
N LYS A 139 16.11 -33.44 15.30
CA LYS A 139 16.71 -34.75 15.01
C LYS A 139 17.87 -35.02 15.96
N LYS A 140 17.54 -35.45 17.18
CA LYS A 140 18.36 -36.30 18.06
C LYS A 140 17.57 -36.56 19.36
N GLU A 141 16.54 -37.39 19.24
CA GLU A 141 16.10 -38.31 20.30
C GLU A 141 15.73 -39.63 19.62
#